data_AF-A0AAV3EP74-F1
#
_entry.id   AF-A0AAV3EP74-F1
#
_cell.length_a   1.000
_cell.length_b   1.000
_cell.length_c   1.000
_cell.angle_alpha   90.00
_cell.angle_beta   90.00
_cell.angle_gamma   90.00
#
_symmetry.space_group_name_H-M   'P 1'
#
loop_
_entity.id
_entity.type
_entity.pdbx_description
1 polymer ?
#
loop_
_entity_poly.entity_id
_entity_poly.type
_entity_poly.pdbx_seq_one_letter_code
_entity_poly.pdbx_strand_id
1 'polypeptide(L)'
;MPTIDIPKNKRDELIQQFQRYFEQELDHELGQFDGEFLLDFIIKQTGPVFYNQGLADAQAIIERKTQDIADEIYEIELPES
;
A
#
# COMPACT_ATOMS: atom_id res chain seq x y z
N MET A 1 -13.20 9.33 0.14
CA MET A 1 -12.12 8.37 -0.16
C MET A 1 -11.11 8.47 0.97
N PRO A 2 -10.54 7.37 1.49
CA PRO A 2 -9.45 7.47 2.45
C PRO A 2 -8.30 8.25 1.81
N THR A 3 -7.87 9.31 2.48
CA THR A 3 -6.70 10.08 2.05
C THR A 3 -5.47 9.32 2.52
N ILE A 4 -4.58 8.97 1.60
CA ILE A 4 -3.28 8.41 1.95
C ILE A 4 -2.41 9.58 2.38
N ASP A 5 -2.30 9.76 3.69
CA ASP A 5 -1.49 10.80 4.29
C ASP A 5 -0.18 10.20 4.80
N ILE A 6 0.95 10.76 4.33
CA ILE A 6 2.28 10.33 4.73
C ILE A 6 2.80 11.34 5.75
N PRO A 7 3.19 10.90 6.97
CA PRO A 7 3.75 11.77 7.98
C PRO A 7 4.92 12.61 7.44
N LYS A 8 5.02 13.87 7.86
CA LYS A 8 6.01 14.82 7.34
C LYS A 8 7.45 14.26 7.36
N ASN A 9 7.87 13.64 8.47
CA ASN A 9 9.19 13.03 8.58
C ASN A 9 9.44 11.95 7.51
N LYS A 10 8.42 11.15 7.18
CA LYS A 10 8.51 10.15 6.12
C LYS A 10 8.52 10.78 4.73
N ARG A 11 7.81 11.89 4.52
CA ARG A 11 7.92 12.66 3.28
C ARG A 11 9.33 13.20 3.07
N ASP A 12 9.91 13.80 4.11
CA ASP A 12 11.28 14.33 4.07
C ASP A 12 12.29 13.22 3.75
N GLU A 13 12.16 12.05 4.38
CA GLU A 13 12.99 10.86 4.08
C GLU A 13 12.85 10.37 2.64
N LEU A 14 11.63 10.39 2.07
CA LEU A 14 11.38 9.97 0.68
C LEU A 14 11.95 10.98 -0.32
N ILE A 15 11.79 12.28 -0.05
CA ILE A 15 12.35 13.34 -0.91
C ILE A 15 13.87 13.22 -0.95
N GLN A 16 14.53 13.02 0.19
CA GLN A 16 15.98 12.79 0.20
C GLN A 16 16.40 11.53 -0.58
N GLN A 17 15.57 10.48 -0.59
CA GLN A 17 15.82 9.30 -1.42
C GLN A 17 15.71 9.63 -2.92
N PHE A 18 14.69 10.42 -3.32
CA PHE A 18 14.56 10.88 -4.69
C PHE A 18 15.73 11.76 -5.11
N GLN A 19 16.15 12.69 -4.26
CA GLN A 19 17.32 13.54 -4.53
C GLN A 19 18.57 12.72 -4.79
N ARG A 20 18.86 11.73 -3.93
CA ARG A 20 19.99 10.81 -4.12
C ARG A 20 19.87 10.02 -5.42
N TYR A 21 18.68 9.51 -5.74
CA TYR A 21 18.48 8.76 -6.98
C TYR A 21 18.69 9.64 -8.22
N PHE A 22 18.16 10.86 -8.23
CA PHE A 22 18.33 11.81 -9.34
C PHE A 22 19.80 12.19 -9.54
N GLU A 23 20.54 12.43 -8.46
CA GLU A 23 21.95 12.74 -8.54
C GLU A 23 22.77 11.55 -9.06
N GLN A 24 22.53 10.35 -8.51
CA GLN A 24 23.35 9.16 -8.82
C GLN A 24 23.03 8.53 -10.17
N GLU A 25 21.76 8.46 -10.54
CA GLU A 25 21.30 7.70 -11.71
C GLU A 25 21.00 8.59 -12.92
N LEU A 26 20.69 9.88 -12.68
CA LEU A 26 20.25 10.80 -13.73
C LEU A 26 21.19 12.01 -13.93
N ASP A 27 22.26 12.13 -13.13
CA ASP A 27 23.18 13.28 -13.13
C ASP A 27 22.43 14.62 -13.03
N HIS A 28 21.40 14.66 -12.18
CA HIS A 28 20.52 15.82 -12.02
C HIS A 28 20.29 16.14 -10.54
N GLU A 29 20.38 17.43 -10.20
CA GLU A 29 20.04 17.89 -8.86
C GLU A 29 18.53 18.13 -8.75
N LEU A 30 17.85 17.41 -7.84
CA LEU A 30 16.44 17.61 -7.56
C LEU A 30 16.27 18.57 -6.37
N GLY A 31 15.68 19.74 -6.61
CA GLY A 31 15.37 20.69 -5.55
C GLY A 31 14.32 20.15 -4.55
N GLN A 32 14.35 20.65 -3.31
CA GLN A 32 13.41 20.23 -2.26
C GLN A 32 11.94 20.42 -2.68
N PHE A 33 11.60 21.58 -3.24
CA PHE A 33 10.23 21.88 -3.68
C PHE A 33 9.79 21.00 -4.85
N ASP A 34 10.67 20.76 -5.83
CA ASP A 34 10.38 19.87 -6.95
C ASP A 34 10.20 18.42 -6.47
N GLY A 35 10.97 18.00 -5.48
CA GLY A 35 10.82 16.71 -4.80
C GLY A 35 9.48 16.57 -4.07
N GLU A 36 8.99 17.63 -3.42
CA GLU A 36 7.65 17.65 -2.82
C GLU A 36 6.55 17.47 -3.88
N PHE A 37 6.62 18.22 -4.99
CA PHE A 37 5.65 18.10 -6.07
C PHE A 37 5.68 16.72 -6.75
N LEU A 38 6.88 16.17 -6.96
CA LEU A 38 7.04 14.82 -7.51
C LEU A 38 6.43 13.78 -6.58
N LEU A 39 6.70 13.86 -5.27
CA LEU A 39 6.13 12.95 -4.28
C LEU A 39 4.60 13.04 -4.26
N ASP A 40 4.03 14.25 -4.30
CA ASP A 40 2.57 14.44 -4.35
C ASP A 40 1.96 13.86 -5.62
N PHE A 41 2.62 14.05 -6.77
CA PHE A 41 2.19 13.44 -8.02
C PHE A 41 2.19 11.92 -7.92
N ILE A 42 3.27 11.31 -7.43
CA ILE A 42 3.38 9.85 -7.27
C ILE A 42 2.28 9.33 -6.33
N ILE A 43 2.11 9.91 -5.14
CA ILE A 43 1.09 9.49 -4.18
C ILE A 43 -0.31 9.56 -4.81
N LYS A 44 -0.61 10.63 -5.55
CA LYS A 44 -1.90 10.80 -6.22
C LYS A 44 -2.16 9.73 -7.28
N GLN A 45 -1.15 9.35 -8.06
CA GLN A 45 -1.31 8.36 -9.14
C GLN A 45 -1.27 6.92 -8.62
N THR A 46 -0.34 6.60 -7.72
CA THR A 46 -0.06 5.21 -7.32
C THR A 46 -0.68 4.83 -5.99
N GLY A 47 -1.00 5.82 -5.13
CA GLY A 47 -1.56 5.58 -3.81
C GLY A 47 -2.81 4.70 -3.84
N PRO A 48 -3.86 5.03 -4.62
CA PRO A 48 -5.05 4.20 -4.72
C PRO A 48 -4.78 2.78 -5.24
N VAL A 49 -3.81 2.62 -6.14
CA VAL A 49 -3.43 1.31 -6.70
C VAL A 49 -2.87 0.42 -5.59
N PHE A 50 -1.87 0.90 -4.85
CA PHE A 50 -1.25 0.12 -3.78
C PHE A 50 -2.21 -0.12 -2.61
N TYR A 51 -3.03 0.87 -2.26
CA TYR A 51 -4.03 0.73 -1.20
C TYR A 51 -5.08 -0.33 -1.54
N ASN A 52 -5.63 -0.30 -2.74
CA ASN A 52 -6.64 -1.27 -3.19
C ASN A 52 -6.05 -2.68 -3.29
N GLN A 53 -4.81 -2.82 -3.77
CA GLN A 53 -4.13 -4.11 -3.79
C GLN A 53 -3.95 -4.65 -2.35
N GLY A 54 -3.49 -3.82 -1.43
CA GLY A 54 -3.34 -4.22 -0.03
C GLY A 54 -4.67 -4.64 0.62
N LEU A 55 -5.79 -3.97 0.28
CA LEU A 55 -7.11 -4.39 0.72
C LEU A 55 -7.54 -5.73 0.12
N ALA A 56 -7.30 -5.93 -1.18
CA ALA A 56 -7.61 -7.20 -1.84
C ALA A 56 -6.82 -8.36 -1.24
N ASP A 57 -5.53 -8.15 -0.94
CA ASP A 57 -4.68 -9.15 -0.29
C ASP A 57 -5.19 -9.49 1.11
N ALA A 58 -5.59 -8.49 1.89
CA ALA A 58 -6.19 -8.69 3.21
C ALA A 58 -7.52 -9.47 3.13
N GLN A 59 -8.37 -9.13 2.16
CA GLN A 59 -9.64 -9.81 1.91
C GLN A 59 -9.41 -11.29 1.56
N ALA A 60 -8.47 -11.59 0.66
CA ALA A 60 -8.16 -12.96 0.28
C ALA A 60 -7.68 -13.82 1.47
N ILE A 61 -6.91 -13.23 2.40
CA ILE A 61 -6.49 -13.93 3.63
C ILE A 61 -7.69 -14.27 4.51
N ILE A 62 -8.62 -13.31 4.66
CA ILE A 62 -9.83 -13.49 5.48
C ILE A 62 -10.73 -14.55 4.85
N GLU A 63 -11.01 -14.45 3.55
CA GLU A 63 -11.87 -15.39 2.82
C GLU A 63 -11.40 -16.83 2.98
N ARG A 64 -10.10 -17.08 2.80
CA ARG A 64 -9.52 -18.41 3.01
C ARG A 64 -9.75 -18.91 4.44
N LYS A 65 -9.48 -18.09 5.45
CA LYS A 65 -9.68 -18.49 6.86
C LYS A 65 -11.14 -18.74 7.18
N THR A 66 -12.05 -17.94 6.63
CA THR A 66 -13.49 -18.15 6.81
C THR A 66 -13.94 -19.44 6.15
N GLN A 67 -13.38 -19.80 5.00
CA GLN A 67 -13.64 -21.07 4.36
C GLN A 67 -13.13 -22.25 5.21
N ASP A 68 -11.90 -22.18 5.72
CA ASP A 68 -11.36 -23.20 6.63
C ASP A 68 -12.27 -23.41 7.85
N ILE A 69 -12.76 -22.32 8.46
CA ILE A 69 -13.70 -22.38 9.59
C ILE A 69 -15.05 -22.99 9.18
N ALA A 70 -15.56 -22.66 8.00
CA ALA A 70 -16.82 -23.20 7.51
C ALA A 70 -16.73 -24.72 7.29
N ASP A 71 -15.60 -25.18 6.76
CA ASP A 71 -15.32 -26.60 6.55
C ASP A 71 -15.25 -27.34 7.91
N GLU A 72 -14.54 -26.79 8.91
CA GLU A 72 -14.48 -27.36 10.27
C GLU A 72 -15.87 -27.44 10.95
N ILE A 73 -16.75 -26.47 10.73
CA ILE A 73 -18.12 -26.49 11.26
C ILE A 73 -18.95 -27.58 10.57
N TYR A 74 -18.79 -27.74 9.25
CA TYR A 74 -19.49 -28.77 8.48
C TYR A 74 -19.10 -30.18 8.94
N GLU A 75 -17.83 -30.42 9.28
CA GLU A 75 -17.34 -31.71 9.76
C GLU A 75 -18.00 -32.19 11.07
N ILE A 76 -18.49 -31.26 11.90
CA ILE A 76 -19.16 -31.58 13.18
C ILE A 76 -20.69 -31.58 13.08
N GLU A 77 -21.25 -31.32 11.90
CA GLU A 77 -22.70 -31.35 11.66
C GLU A 77 -23.23 -32.79 11.81
N LEU A 78 -24.29 -32.95 12.59
CA LEU A 78 -24.95 -34.25 12.77
C LEU A 78 -26.11 -34.38 11.77
N PRO A 79 -26.32 -35.56 11.16
CA PRO A 79 -27.43 -35.75 10.26
C PRO A 79 -28.78 -35.57 10.99
N GLU A 80 -29.66 -34.76 10.41
CA GLU A 80 -31.06 -34.71 10.84
C GLU A 80 -31.84 -35.86 10.18
N SER A 81 -32.64 -36.56 11.00
CA SER A 81 -33.50 -37.70 10.60
C SER A 81 -34.77 -37.28 9.88
#